data_AF-A0A2P7SQ03-F1
#
_entry.id   AF-A0A2P7SQ03-F1
#
_cell.length_a   1.000
_cell.length_b   1.000
_cell.length_c   1.000
_cell.angle_alpha   90.00
_cell.angle_beta   90.00
_cell.angle_gamma   90.00
#
_symmetry.space_group_name_H-M   'P 1'
#
loop_
_entity.id
_entity.type
_entity.pdbx_description
1 polymer ?
#
loop_
_entity_poly.entity_id
_entity_poly.type
_entity_poly.pdbx_seq_one_letter_code
_entity_poly.pdbx_strand_id
1 'polypeptide(L)'
;MITKIDAIAATLRPAIAEAAKQAVSKMAPPLDWAEAGEIADKVTREVSAVVVNQTNQEPWYQSTVTIGAAITLITGGYALGYDFLDGTIPTPAEFAPAAGPVIGALITLYGRWFQKKPLGA
;
A
#
# COMPACT_ATOMS: atom_id res chain seq x y z
N MET A 1 -22.97 -9.32 -14.01
CA MET A 1 -22.68 -8.43 -12.85
C MET A 1 -21.63 -9.13 -12.02
N ILE A 2 -20.36 -8.74 -12.16
CA ILE A 2 -19.26 -9.31 -11.37
C ILE A 2 -19.40 -8.74 -9.96
N THR A 3 -19.48 -9.59 -8.94
CA THR A 3 -19.58 -9.12 -7.56
C THR A 3 -18.22 -8.65 -7.07
N LYS A 4 -18.18 -7.79 -6.05
CA LYS A 4 -16.91 -7.28 -5.48
C LYS A 4 -15.96 -8.40 -5.02
N ILE A 5 -16.53 -9.53 -4.58
CA ILE A 5 -15.78 -10.73 -4.18
C ILE A 5 -15.09 -11.37 -5.38
N ASP A 6 -15.77 -11.42 -6.54
CA ASP A 6 -15.21 -11.98 -7.77
C ASP A 6 -14.02 -11.18 -8.28
N ALA A 7 -14.04 -9.85 -8.13
CA ALA A 7 -12.91 -8.99 -8.49
C ALA A 7 -11.69 -9.23 -7.61
N ILE A 8 -11.87 -9.30 -6.28
CA ILE A 8 -10.79 -9.60 -5.32
C ILE A 8 -10.24 -11.01 -5.57
N ALA A 9 -11.13 -12.00 -5.77
CA ALA A 9 -10.74 -13.36 -6.08
C ALA A 9 -9.92 -13.43 -7.37
N ALA A 10 -10.30 -12.68 -8.42
CA ALA A 10 -9.54 -12.61 -9.66
C ALA A 10 -8.13 -12.02 -9.45
N THR A 11 -7.97 -11.03 -8.56
CA THR A 11 -6.66 -10.44 -8.25
C THR A 11 -5.78 -11.36 -7.41
N LEU A 12 -6.35 -12.08 -6.44
CA LEU A 12 -5.59 -12.96 -5.54
C LEU A 12 -5.30 -14.34 -6.15
N ARG A 13 -6.09 -14.79 -7.13
CA ARG A 13 -5.99 -16.13 -7.73
C ARG A 13 -4.59 -16.50 -8.24
N PRO A 14 -3.82 -15.63 -8.94
CA PRO A 14 -2.47 -15.98 -9.37
C PRO A 14 -1.51 -16.23 -8.19
N ALA A 15 -1.58 -15.39 -7.16
CA ALA A 15 -0.74 -15.53 -5.95
C ALA A 15 -1.10 -16.80 -5.17
N ILE A 16 -2.38 -17.09 -4.99
CA ILE A 16 -2.86 -18.32 -4.34
C ILE A 16 -2.42 -19.56 -5.12
N ALA A 17 -2.55 -19.54 -6.46
CA ALA A 17 -2.18 -20.68 -7.30
C ALA A 17 -0.67 -20.97 -7.25
N GLU A 18 0.17 -19.94 -7.30
CA GLU A 18 1.63 -20.10 -7.20
C GLU A 18 2.04 -20.58 -5.80
N ALA A 19 1.46 -20.01 -4.74
CA ALA A 19 1.69 -20.46 -3.37
C ALA A 19 1.26 -21.93 -3.16
N ALA A 20 0.12 -22.33 -3.72
CA ALA A 20 -0.35 -23.72 -3.65
C ALA A 20 0.59 -24.66 -4.39
N LYS A 21 1.05 -24.27 -5.59
CA LYS A 21 2.02 -25.04 -6.37
C LYS A 21 3.34 -25.23 -5.60
N GLN A 22 3.84 -24.19 -4.94
CA GLN A 22 5.05 -24.27 -4.12
C GLN A 22 4.87 -25.07 -2.84
N ALA A 23 3.68 -25.02 -2.22
CA ALA A 23 3.37 -25.83 -1.04
C ALA A 23 3.36 -27.32 -1.41
N VAL A 24 2.71 -27.67 -2.53
CA VAL A 24 2.58 -29.04 -3.03
C VAL A 24 3.91 -29.60 -3.54
N SER A 25 4.75 -28.79 -4.21
CA SER A 25 6.04 -29.27 -4.73
C SER A 25 7.04 -29.69 -3.65
N LYS A 26 6.81 -29.26 -2.40
CA LYS A 26 7.62 -29.61 -1.22
C LYS A 26 7.07 -30.84 -0.47
N MET A 27 5.94 -31.41 -0.92
CA MET A 27 5.28 -32.56 -0.30
C MET A 27 5.46 -33.80 -1.18
N ALA A 28 5.52 -34.97 -0.55
CA ALA A 28 5.63 -36.24 -1.25
C ALA A 28 4.22 -36.73 -1.65
N PRO A 29 3.93 -36.98 -2.94
CA PRO A 29 2.68 -37.60 -3.35
C PRO A 29 2.57 -39.04 -2.80
N PRO A 30 1.35 -39.57 -2.57
CA PRO A 30 0.05 -38.94 -2.79
C PRO A 30 -0.35 -38.01 -1.64
N LEU A 31 -0.95 -36.86 -1.97
CA LEU A 31 -1.47 -35.94 -0.97
C LEU A 31 -2.74 -36.49 -0.31
N ASP A 32 -2.83 -36.37 1.00
CA ASP A 32 -4.03 -36.76 1.79
C ASP A 32 -4.75 -35.52 2.37
N TRP A 33 -6.03 -35.69 2.70
CA TRP A 33 -6.85 -34.69 3.38
C TRP A 33 -6.26 -34.25 4.72
N ALA A 34 -5.48 -35.11 5.38
CA ALA A 34 -4.74 -34.77 6.60
C ALA A 34 -3.71 -33.64 6.38
N GLU A 35 -3.20 -33.49 5.15
CA GLU A 35 -2.19 -32.48 4.78
C GLU A 35 -2.83 -31.17 4.30
N ALA A 36 -4.15 -31.14 4.10
CA ALA A 36 -4.87 -29.95 3.62
C ALA A 36 -4.69 -28.74 4.55
N GLY A 37 -4.63 -28.97 5.86
CA GLY A 37 -4.35 -27.92 6.85
C GLY A 37 -2.95 -27.32 6.67
N GLU A 38 -1.94 -28.16 6.44
CA GLU A 38 -0.57 -27.70 6.23
C GLU A 38 -0.40 -26.94 4.90
N ILE A 39 -1.08 -27.40 3.84
CA ILE A 39 -1.11 -26.68 2.55
C ILE A 39 -1.78 -25.31 2.74
N ALA A 40 -2.91 -25.26 3.45
CA ALA A 40 -3.61 -24.01 3.73
C ALA A 40 -2.70 -23.03 4.50
N ASP A 41 -2.01 -23.48 5.55
CA ASP A 41 -1.09 -22.64 6.32
C ASP A 41 0.06 -22.09 5.47
N LYS A 42 0.64 -22.92 4.60
CA LYS A 42 1.72 -22.49 3.68
C LYS A 42 1.19 -21.47 2.68
N VAL A 43 0.04 -21.72 2.07
CA VAL A 43 -0.60 -20.79 1.13
C VAL A 43 -0.93 -19.47 1.83
N THR A 44 -1.50 -19.52 3.02
CA THR A 44 -1.81 -18.32 3.81
C THR A 44 -0.56 -17.51 4.12
N ARG A 45 0.57 -18.14 4.47
CA ARG A 45 1.83 -17.43 4.70
C ARG A 45 2.33 -16.73 3.43
N GLU A 46 2.37 -17.43 2.31
CA GLU A 46 2.85 -16.85 1.04
C GLU A 46 1.95 -15.72 0.53
N VAL A 47 0.64 -15.86 0.70
CA VAL A 47 -0.34 -14.86 0.23
C VAL A 47 -0.49 -13.70 1.23
N SER A 48 -0.08 -13.87 2.49
CA SER A 48 -0.21 -12.84 3.53
C SER A 48 0.43 -11.51 3.14
N ALA A 49 1.63 -11.54 2.54
CA ALA A 49 2.31 -10.34 2.08
C ALA A 49 1.53 -9.60 0.99
N VAL A 50 0.93 -10.35 0.05
CA VAL A 50 0.08 -9.77 -1.01
C VAL A 50 -1.16 -9.12 -0.42
N VAL A 51 -1.81 -9.79 0.56
CA VAL A 51 -2.99 -9.24 1.23
C VAL A 51 -2.63 -7.99 2.04
N VAL A 52 -1.54 -8.00 2.79
CA VAL A 52 -1.08 -6.84 3.57
C VAL A 52 -0.84 -5.63 2.66
N ASN A 53 -0.16 -5.85 1.52
CA ASN A 53 0.12 -4.78 0.56
C ASN A 53 -1.17 -4.27 -0.12
N GLN A 54 -2.08 -5.18 -0.50
CA GLN A 54 -3.36 -4.79 -1.13
C GLN A 54 -4.33 -4.10 -0.17
N THR A 55 -4.24 -4.38 1.13
CA THR A 55 -5.11 -3.80 2.16
C THR A 55 -4.53 -2.54 2.81
N ASN A 56 -3.37 -2.05 2.34
CA ASN A 56 -2.64 -0.93 2.93
C ASN A 56 -2.35 -1.11 4.45
N GLN A 57 -2.19 -2.35 4.91
CA GLN A 57 -1.96 -2.69 6.34
C GLN A 57 -0.47 -2.65 6.74
N GLU A 58 0.45 -2.25 5.85
CA GLU A 58 1.88 -2.22 6.18
C GLU A 58 2.17 -1.18 7.28
N PRO A 59 3.09 -1.46 8.23
CA PRO A 59 3.54 -0.48 9.20
C PRO A 59 4.03 0.80 8.52
N TRP A 60 3.67 1.96 9.07
CA TRP A 60 3.93 3.27 8.45
C TRP A 60 5.42 3.51 8.16
N TYR A 61 6.32 2.94 8.97
CA TYR A 61 7.78 3.07 8.83
C TYR A 61 8.40 2.14 7.77
N GLN A 62 7.64 1.20 7.21
CA GLN A 62 8.07 0.35 6.08
C GLN A 62 7.45 0.80 4.76
N SER A 63 6.46 1.68 4.81
CA SER A 63 5.77 2.15 3.62
C SER A 63 6.58 3.21 2.88
N THR A 64 7.00 2.90 1.66
CA THR A 64 7.63 3.87 0.75
C THR A 64 6.72 5.07 0.46
N VAL A 65 5.40 4.86 0.45
CA VAL A 65 4.41 5.93 0.28
C VAL A 65 4.38 6.86 1.49
N THR A 66 4.35 6.31 2.71
CA THR A 66 4.41 7.15 3.93
C THR A 66 5.74 7.89 4.02
N ILE A 67 6.86 7.19 3.80
CA ILE A 67 8.20 7.78 3.87
C ILE A 67 8.35 8.89 2.83
N GLY A 68 7.96 8.64 1.58
CA GLY A 68 8.02 9.62 0.50
C GLY A 68 7.16 10.85 0.79
N ALA A 69 5.92 10.65 1.25
CA ALA A 69 5.05 11.76 1.61
C ALA A 69 5.60 12.56 2.81
N ALA A 70 6.18 11.90 3.82
CA ALA A 70 6.82 12.56 4.95
C ALA A 70 8.02 13.41 4.51
N ILE A 71 8.87 12.89 3.62
CA ILE A 71 10.00 13.65 3.04
C ILE A 71 9.48 14.88 2.30
N THR A 72 8.45 14.73 1.47
CA THR A 72 7.83 15.86 0.74
C THR A 72 7.27 16.93 1.69
N LEU A 73 6.65 16.53 2.81
CA LEU A 73 6.18 17.49 3.81
C LEU A 73 7.34 18.24 4.47
N ILE A 74 8.42 17.54 4.80
CA ILE A 74 9.59 18.15 5.44
C ILE A 74 10.26 19.13 4.49
N THR A 75 10.56 18.71 3.25
CA THR A 75 11.28 19.55 2.28
C THR A 75 10.41 20.68 1.74
N GLY A 76 9.15 20.40 1.39
CA GLY A 76 8.21 21.42 0.92
C GLY A 76 7.79 22.40 2.01
N GLY A 77 7.59 21.91 3.24
CA GLY A 77 7.31 22.76 4.40
C GLY A 77 8.50 23.66 4.75
N TYR A 78 9.73 23.14 4.67
CA TYR A 78 10.94 23.94 4.84
C TYR A 78 11.06 25.03 3.78
N ALA A 79 10.84 24.72 2.51
CA ALA A 79 10.89 25.69 1.41
C ALA A 79 9.87 26.83 1.62
N LEU A 80 8.61 26.48 1.89
CA LEU A 80 7.57 27.47 2.20
C LEU A 80 7.92 28.31 3.43
N GLY A 81 8.40 27.67 4.50
CA GLY A 81 8.79 28.36 5.73
C GLY A 81 9.93 29.34 5.52
N TYR A 82 10.91 28.98 4.69
CA TYR A 82 12.06 29.84 4.37
C TYR A 82 11.60 31.12 3.64
N ASP A 83 10.75 30.99 2.62
CA ASP A 83 10.22 32.13 1.87
C ASP A 83 9.45 33.10 2.77
N PHE A 84 8.64 32.57 3.71
CA PHE A 84 7.93 33.39 4.69
C PHE A 84 8.86 34.07 5.72
N LEU A 85 9.92 33.40 6.16
CA LEU A 85 10.87 33.93 7.14
C LEU A 85 11.82 34.97 6.54
N ASP A 86 12.10 34.91 5.24
CA ASP A 86 12.91 35.89 4.51
C ASP A 86 12.13 37.18 4.18
N GLY A 87 10.90 37.31 4.67
CA GLY A 87 10.06 38.50 4.51
C GLY A 87 9.52 38.72 3.09
N THR A 88 9.74 37.77 2.19
CA THR A 88 9.27 37.83 0.82
C THR A 88 7.93 37.11 0.73
N ILE A 89 6.84 37.86 0.60
CA ILE A 89 5.52 37.24 0.38
C ILE A 89 5.50 36.69 -1.06
N PRO A 90 5.43 35.36 -1.26
CA PRO A 90 5.44 34.79 -2.60
C PRO A 90 4.18 35.19 -3.35
N THR A 91 4.32 35.45 -4.66
CA THR A 91 3.17 35.64 -5.54
C THR A 91 2.38 34.33 -5.66
N PRO A 92 1.10 34.36 -6.05
CA PRO A 92 0.32 33.14 -6.26
C PRO A 92 0.97 32.14 -7.25
N ALA A 93 1.72 32.64 -8.23
CA ALA A 93 2.43 31.82 -9.21
C ALA A 93 3.65 31.09 -8.62
N GLU A 94 4.28 31.65 -7.59
CA GLU A 94 5.41 31.04 -6.87
C GLU A 94 4.91 30.14 -5.72
N PHE A 95 3.81 30.53 -5.08
CA PHE A 95 3.22 29.78 -3.97
C PHE A 95 2.59 28.46 -4.43
N ALA A 96 1.84 28.45 -5.53
CA ALA A 96 1.14 27.27 -6.03
C ALA A 96 2.06 26.04 -6.25
N PRO A 97 3.20 26.13 -6.94
CA PRO A 97 4.11 25.00 -7.13
C PRO A 97 4.80 24.54 -5.85
N ALA A 98 4.98 25.42 -4.86
CA ALA A 98 5.55 25.06 -3.55
C ALA A 98 4.50 24.39 -2.63
N ALA A 99 3.26 24.89 -2.63
CA ALA A 99 2.17 24.37 -1.80
C ALA A 99 1.56 23.06 -2.35
N GLY A 100 1.51 22.89 -3.68
CA GLY A 100 0.91 21.73 -4.33
C GLY A 100 1.46 20.39 -3.84
N PRO A 101 2.78 20.15 -3.84
CA PRO A 101 3.39 18.93 -3.33
C PRO A 101 3.09 18.67 -1.85
N VAL A 102 3.07 19.71 -1.02
CA VAL A 102 2.76 19.61 0.42
C VAL A 102 1.31 19.16 0.61
N ILE A 103 0.36 19.80 -0.08
CA ILE A 103 -1.06 19.42 -0.06
C ILE A 103 -1.24 17.99 -0.57
N GLY A 104 -0.58 17.61 -1.66
CA GLY A 104 -0.61 16.25 -2.20
C GLY A 104 -0.10 15.22 -1.21
N ALA A 105 1.00 15.52 -0.50
CA ALA A 105 1.55 14.65 0.53
C ALA A 105 0.61 14.51 1.75
N LEU A 106 -0.03 15.60 2.19
CA LEU A 106 -1.05 15.56 3.25
C LEU A 106 -2.23 14.66 2.84
N ILE A 107 -2.75 14.82 1.63
CA ILE A 107 -3.86 14.00 1.11
C ILE A 107 -3.43 12.53 1.02
N THR A 108 -2.21 12.26 0.58
CA THR A 108 -1.67 10.89 0.48
C THR A 108 -1.58 10.21 1.85
N LEU A 109 -1.03 10.91 2.85
CA LEU A 109 -0.94 10.40 4.22
C LEU A 109 -2.33 10.24 4.85
N TYR A 110 -3.23 11.19 4.61
CA TYR A 110 -4.60 11.11 5.09
C TYR A 110 -5.34 9.90 4.50
N GLY A 111 -5.21 9.69 3.19
CA GLY A 111 -5.73 8.50 2.51
C GLY A 111 -5.20 7.23 3.15
N ARG A 112 -3.89 7.15 3.36
CA ARG A 112 -3.28 5.94 3.92
C ARG A 112 -3.66 5.66 5.37
N TRP A 113 -3.71 6.67 6.23
CA TRP A 113 -3.95 6.48 7.67
C TRP A 113 -5.42 6.41 8.05
N PHE A 114 -6.30 7.08 7.29
CA PHE A 114 -7.72 7.19 7.63
C PHE A 114 -8.65 6.48 6.65
N GLN A 115 -8.31 6.35 5.36
CA GLN A 115 -9.15 5.63 4.42
C GLN A 115 -8.88 4.13 4.48
N LYS A 116 -9.84 3.39 5.05
CA LYS A 116 -9.81 1.93 5.15
C LYS A 116 -10.38 1.22 3.91
N LYS A 117 -10.73 1.97 2.87
CA LYS A 117 -11.30 1.46 1.62
C LYS A 117 -10.45 1.90 0.43
N PRO A 118 -10.19 1.02 -0.53
CA PRO A 118 -9.51 1.40 -1.76
C PRO A 118 -10.33 2.45 -2.52
N LEU A 119 -9.63 3.37 -3.22
CA LEU A 119 -10.28 4.30 -4.13
C LEU A 119 -10.95 3.51 -5.27
N GLY A 120 -12.25 3.73 -5.49
CA GLY A 120 -13.04 3.02 -6.50
C GLY A 120 -13.68 1.71 -6.04
N ALA A 121 -13.60 1.38 -4.74
CA ALA A 121 -14.27 0.21 -4.15
C ALA A 121 -15.71 0.48 -3.70
#